data_AF-A0A534VFW8-F1
#
_entry.id   AF-A0A534VFW8-F1
#
_cell.length_a   1.000
_cell.length_b   1.000
_cell.length_c   1.000
_cell.angle_alpha   90.00
_cell.angle_beta   90.00
_cell.angle_gamma   90.00
#
_symmetry.space_group_name_H-M   'P 1'
#
loop_
_entity.id
_entity.type
_entity.pdbx_description
1 polymer ?
#
loop_
_entity_poly.entity_id
_entity_poly.type
_entity_poly.pdbx_seq_one_letter_code
_entity_poly.pdbx_strand_id
1 'polypeptide(L)'
;RAGGLVLGICNGFQILCEAGLLPGALVRNRSLSFVCDVVTIRVETTATPFTHGCRPGDLLSVPIKHGEGCYVADEATLAELEARDQVVFRYVDQAGRVVPEANPNGSLGNVAGVCNAERNVLGLMPHPEHAAERLVGGEDGLKLFHSARAWLRREPQGDRTEAPVPEP
;
A
#
# COMPACT_ATOMS: atom_id res chain seq x y z
N ARG A 1 19.47 2.06 -13.26
CA ARG A 1 18.56 3.21 -13.05
C ARG A 1 18.05 3.11 -11.61
N ALA A 2 18.21 4.15 -10.79
CA ALA A 2 17.48 4.22 -9.52
C ALA A 2 15.99 4.39 -9.88
N GLY A 3 15.14 3.42 -9.53
CA GLY A 3 13.72 3.43 -9.90
C GLY A 3 12.95 4.59 -9.27
N GLY A 4 11.77 4.91 -9.80
CA GLY A 4 10.86 5.91 -9.21
C GLY A 4 9.95 5.33 -8.12
N LEU A 5 9.21 6.20 -7.43
CA LEU A 5 8.15 5.78 -6.50
C LEU A 5 6.90 5.36 -7.27
N VAL A 6 6.31 4.22 -6.92
CA VAL A 6 5.07 3.70 -7.54
C VAL A 6 4.10 3.28 -6.44
N LEU A 7 2.87 3.81 -6.51
CA LEU A 7 1.77 3.42 -5.64
C LEU A 7 0.63 2.87 -6.50
N GLY A 8 0.34 1.57 -6.38
CA GLY A 8 -0.77 0.90 -7.04
C GLY A 8 -1.95 0.74 -6.09
N ILE A 9 -3.06 1.43 -6.37
CA ILE A 9 -4.27 1.41 -5.53
C ILE A 9 -5.36 0.56 -6.19
N CYS A 10 -6.01 -0.33 -5.43
CA CYS A 10 -7.05 -1.24 -5.89
C CYS A 10 -6.61 -1.99 -7.17
N ASN A 11 -7.13 -1.63 -8.34
CA ASN A 11 -6.75 -2.23 -9.61
C ASN A 11 -5.26 -2.00 -9.95
N GLY A 12 -4.67 -0.91 -9.48
CA GLY A 12 -3.24 -0.68 -9.59
C GLY A 12 -2.42 -1.75 -8.86
N PHE A 13 -2.89 -2.25 -7.71
CA PHE A 13 -2.21 -3.33 -7.00
C PHE A 13 -2.28 -4.64 -7.82
N GLN A 14 -3.42 -4.94 -8.42
CA GLN A 14 -3.58 -6.11 -9.30
C GLN A 14 -2.57 -6.07 -10.45
N ILE A 15 -2.46 -4.92 -11.11
CA ILE A 15 -1.52 -4.71 -12.23
C ILE A 15 -0.07 -4.88 -11.76
N LEU A 16 0.30 -4.37 -10.57
CA LEU A 16 1.66 -4.51 -10.05
C LEU A 16 2.03 -5.97 -9.75
N CYS A 17 1.08 -6.77 -9.26
CA CYS A 17 1.26 -8.20 -9.08
C CYS A 17 1.41 -8.93 -10.43
N GLU A 18 0.50 -8.68 -11.38
CA GLU A 18 0.56 -9.32 -12.71
C GLU A 18 1.80 -8.93 -13.52
N ALA A 19 2.31 -7.71 -13.33
CA ALA A 19 3.55 -7.24 -13.93
C ALA A 19 4.82 -7.80 -13.27
N GLY A 20 4.70 -8.57 -12.18
CA GLY A 20 5.82 -9.10 -11.42
C GLY A 20 6.61 -8.05 -10.62
N LEU A 21 6.03 -6.87 -10.42
CA LEU A 21 6.63 -5.81 -9.60
C LEU A 21 6.36 -6.00 -8.10
N LEU A 22 5.28 -6.71 -7.76
CA LEU A 22 4.96 -7.14 -6.41
C LEU A 22 4.69 -8.65 -6.38
N PRO A 23 5.10 -9.35 -5.31
CA PRO A 23 4.82 -10.78 -5.18
C PRO A 23 3.35 -11.05 -4.81
N GLY A 24 2.87 -12.24 -5.16
CA GLY A 24 1.49 -12.68 -4.92
C GLY A 24 0.54 -12.28 -6.04
N ALA A 25 -0.75 -12.53 -5.81
CA ALA A 25 -1.82 -12.23 -6.75
C ALA A 25 -3.09 -11.80 -6.02
N LEU A 26 -3.98 -11.10 -6.73
CA LEU A 26 -5.26 -10.65 -6.23
C LEU A 26 -6.35 -11.41 -6.98
N VAL A 27 -7.21 -12.11 -6.23
CA VAL A 27 -8.28 -12.94 -6.78
C VAL A 27 -9.64 -12.48 -6.25
N ARG A 28 -10.71 -13.10 -6.75
CA ARG A 28 -12.08 -12.88 -6.27
C ARG A 28 -12.16 -12.96 -4.75
N ASN A 29 -12.91 -12.04 -4.17
CA ASN A 29 -13.23 -12.05 -2.76
C ASN A 29 -13.83 -13.43 -2.38
N ARG A 30 -13.55 -13.93 -1.19
CA ARG A 30 -14.11 -15.22 -0.72
C ARG A 30 -15.64 -15.23 -0.68
N SER A 31 -16.26 -14.07 -0.48
CA SER A 31 -17.71 -13.88 -0.54
C SER A 31 -18.30 -13.93 -1.96
N LEU A 32 -17.45 -13.96 -3.00
CA LEU A 32 -17.82 -13.88 -4.42
C LEU A 32 -18.68 -12.65 -4.77
N SER A 33 -18.66 -11.63 -3.91
CA SER A 33 -19.48 -10.42 -4.02
C SER A 33 -18.59 -9.19 -4.02
N PHE A 34 -19.07 -8.13 -4.69
CA PHE A 34 -18.45 -6.82 -4.61
C PHE A 34 -18.62 -6.24 -3.21
N VAL A 35 -17.55 -5.74 -2.61
CA VAL A 35 -17.57 -5.10 -1.29
C VAL A 35 -17.29 -3.61 -1.46
N CYS A 36 -18.21 -2.79 -0.97
CA CYS A 36 -18.08 -1.34 -0.86
C CYS A 36 -18.35 -0.93 0.58
N ASP A 37 -17.29 -0.70 1.33
CA ASP A 37 -17.38 -0.41 2.76
C ASP A 37 -16.21 0.47 3.22
N VAL A 38 -16.22 0.88 4.48
CA VAL A 38 -15.10 1.54 5.15
C VAL A 38 -14.47 0.53 6.10
N VAL A 39 -13.17 0.28 5.93
CA VAL A 39 -12.42 -0.68 6.73
C VAL A 39 -11.35 0.00 7.55
N THR A 40 -10.96 -0.64 8.64
CA THR A 40 -9.80 -0.22 9.43
C THR A 40 -8.59 -1.03 8.99
N ILE A 41 -7.53 -0.32 8.62
CA ILE A 41 -6.22 -0.91 8.36
C ILE A 41 -5.21 -0.42 9.39
N ARG A 42 -4.30 -1.30 9.79
CA ARG A 42 -3.18 -0.98 10.66
C ARG A 42 -1.91 -0.82 9.83
N VAL A 43 -1.15 0.23 10.13
CA VAL A 43 0.21 0.40 9.61
C VAL A 43 1.13 -0.61 10.30
N GLU A 44 1.63 -1.59 9.56
CA GLU A 44 2.57 -2.58 10.11
C GLU A 44 4.00 -2.03 10.08
N THR A 45 4.39 -1.39 8.97
CA THR A 45 5.72 -0.79 8.83
C THR A 45 5.67 0.65 8.33
N THR A 46 6.58 1.46 8.88
CA THR A 46 6.84 2.84 8.45
C THR A 46 8.11 2.94 7.60
N ALA A 47 8.77 1.83 7.30
CA ALA A 47 10.00 1.78 6.52
C ALA A 47 9.76 1.94 5.01
N THR A 48 8.75 2.71 4.60
CA THR A 48 8.45 2.98 3.18
C THR A 48 8.33 4.48 2.92
N PRO A 49 8.61 4.95 1.70
CA PRO A 49 8.35 6.34 1.28
C PRO A 49 6.89 6.78 1.49
N PHE A 50 5.97 5.82 1.52
CA PHE A 50 4.53 6.06 1.66
C PHE A 50 4.03 6.02 3.11
N THR A 51 4.81 5.50 4.07
CA THR A 51 4.38 5.36 5.47
C THR A 51 5.35 5.95 6.50
N HIS A 52 6.50 6.51 6.10
CA HIS A 52 7.49 7.07 7.05
C HIS A 52 6.97 8.23 7.92
N GLY A 53 5.90 8.91 7.52
CA GLY A 53 5.22 9.93 8.32
C GLY A 53 4.18 9.38 9.31
N CYS A 54 3.89 8.08 9.27
CA CYS A 54 2.98 7.39 10.18
C CYS A 54 3.75 6.82 11.38
N ARG A 55 3.03 6.17 12.30
CA ARG A 55 3.61 5.36 13.38
C ARG A 55 3.21 3.90 13.18
N PRO A 56 4.10 2.94 13.49
CA PRO A 56 3.72 1.53 13.55
C PRO A 56 2.54 1.35 14.51
N GLY A 57 1.51 0.64 14.08
CA GLY A 57 0.26 0.46 14.84
C GLY A 57 -0.81 1.53 14.62
N ASP A 58 -0.53 2.59 13.83
CA ASP A 58 -1.56 3.56 13.46
C ASP A 58 -2.75 2.87 12.78
N LEU A 59 -3.95 3.19 13.24
CA LEU A 59 -5.20 2.73 12.65
C LEU A 59 -5.71 3.78 11.68
N LEU A 60 -5.97 3.37 10.44
CA LEU A 60 -6.48 4.23 9.38
C LEU A 60 -7.84 3.71 8.92
N SER A 61 -8.82 4.60 8.88
CA SER A 61 -10.15 4.31 8.33
C SER A 61 -10.15 4.64 6.83
N VAL A 62 -10.25 3.62 5.97
CA VAL A 62 -10.08 3.77 4.52
C VAL A 62 -11.18 3.03 3.76
N PRO A 63 -11.82 3.66 2.74
CA PRO A 63 -12.81 2.99 1.89
C PRO A 63 -12.21 1.84 1.07
N ILE A 64 -13.02 0.82 0.79
CA ILE A 64 -12.74 -0.26 -0.17
C ILE A 64 -13.87 -0.35 -1.20
N LYS A 65 -13.55 -0.72 -2.43
CA LYS A 65 -14.50 -0.87 -3.55
C LYS A 65 -14.02 -1.94 -4.55
N HIS A 66 -14.11 -3.22 -4.19
CA HIS A 66 -13.56 -4.30 -5.04
C HIS A 66 -14.39 -5.59 -5.01
N GLY A 67 -14.39 -6.30 -6.15
CA GLY A 67 -14.84 -7.70 -6.26
C GLY A 67 -13.68 -8.71 -6.25
N GLU A 68 -12.46 -8.24 -6.52
CA GLU A 68 -11.24 -9.03 -6.71
C GLU A 68 -10.07 -8.47 -5.89
N GLY A 69 -10.26 -8.40 -4.56
CA GLY A 69 -9.27 -7.83 -3.64
C GLY A 69 -8.60 -8.85 -2.72
N CYS A 70 -8.88 -10.14 -2.87
CA CYS A 70 -8.33 -11.17 -2.00
C CYS A 70 -6.85 -11.42 -2.35
N TYR A 71 -5.94 -10.97 -1.49
CA TYR A 71 -4.51 -11.23 -1.64
C TYR A 71 -4.19 -12.70 -1.34
N VAL A 72 -3.52 -13.35 -2.28
CA VAL A 72 -3.04 -14.72 -2.14
C VAL A 72 -1.56 -14.79 -2.53
N ALA A 73 -0.84 -15.66 -1.84
CA ALA A 73 0.53 -16.01 -2.14
C ALA A 73 0.76 -17.44 -1.64
N ASP A 74 1.83 -18.09 -2.09
CA ASP A 74 2.28 -19.32 -1.43
C ASP A 74 2.85 -19.02 -0.03
N GLU A 75 2.94 -20.05 0.80
CA GLU A 75 3.37 -19.91 2.20
C GLU A 75 4.81 -19.38 2.33
N ALA A 76 5.69 -19.78 1.41
CA ALA A 76 7.07 -19.32 1.38
C ALA A 76 7.16 -17.82 1.08
N THR A 77 6.39 -17.34 0.10
CA THR A 77 6.32 -15.94 -0.30
C THR A 77 5.78 -15.08 0.82
N LEU A 78 4.70 -15.51 1.49
CA LEU A 78 4.19 -14.76 2.63
C LEU A 78 5.22 -14.73 3.76
N ALA A 79 5.83 -15.88 4.11
CA ALA A 79 6.85 -15.91 5.15
C ALA A 79 8.05 -15.00 4.83
N GLU A 80 8.46 -14.92 3.56
CA GLU A 80 9.52 -14.01 3.11
C GLU A 80 9.12 -12.54 3.25
N LEU A 81 7.88 -12.19 2.84
CA LEU A 81 7.33 -10.84 3.00
C LEU A 81 7.29 -10.41 4.47
N GLU A 82 6.86 -11.32 5.36
CA GLU A 82 6.83 -11.09 6.81
C GLU A 82 8.25 -10.91 7.37
N ALA A 83 9.17 -11.83 7.04
CA ALA A 83 10.55 -11.79 7.50
C ALA A 83 11.30 -10.53 7.04
N ARG A 84 10.92 -9.98 5.88
CA ARG A 84 11.52 -8.77 5.31
C ARG A 84 10.75 -7.50 5.64
N ASP A 85 9.73 -7.55 6.50
CA ASP A 85 8.93 -6.37 6.87
C ASP A 85 8.33 -5.67 5.63
N GLN A 86 7.80 -6.45 4.69
CA GLN A 86 7.23 -5.99 3.41
C GLN A 86 5.70 -5.99 3.39
N VAL A 87 5.05 -6.51 4.44
CA VAL A 87 3.62 -6.31 4.67
C VAL A 87 3.43 -4.93 5.27
N VAL A 88 2.83 -4.01 4.51
CA VAL A 88 2.73 -2.60 4.93
C VAL A 88 1.43 -2.33 5.68
N PHE A 89 0.35 -3.00 5.30
CA PHE A 89 -0.96 -2.82 5.90
C PHE A 89 -1.67 -4.16 6.11
N ARG A 90 -2.38 -4.25 7.23
CA ARG A 90 -3.34 -5.33 7.49
C ARG A 90 -4.73 -4.80 7.81
N TYR A 91 -5.74 -5.57 7.41
CA TYR A 91 -7.10 -5.42 7.92
C TYR A 91 -7.16 -5.83 9.39
N VAL A 92 -7.73 -4.94 10.21
CA VAL A 92 -7.86 -5.11 11.65
C VAL A 92 -9.23 -4.66 12.13
N ASP A 93 -9.63 -5.12 13.30
CA ASP A 93 -10.82 -4.59 13.98
C ASP A 93 -10.57 -3.15 14.52
N GLN A 94 -11.61 -2.54 15.07
CA GLN A 94 -11.54 -1.20 15.68
C GLN A 94 -10.57 -1.11 16.87
N ALA A 95 -10.18 -2.25 17.47
CA ALA A 95 -9.20 -2.32 18.54
C ALA A 95 -7.77 -2.57 18.00
N GLY A 96 -7.58 -2.59 16.68
CA GLY A 96 -6.29 -2.83 16.03
C GLY A 96 -5.84 -4.29 16.04
N ARG A 97 -6.75 -5.24 16.27
CA ARG A 97 -6.44 -6.68 16.31
C ARG A 97 -6.66 -7.32 14.94
N VAL A 98 -5.74 -8.19 14.55
CA VAL A 98 -5.84 -8.98 13.32
C VAL A 98 -6.78 -10.16 13.59
N VAL A 99 -8.03 -10.02 13.16
CA VAL A 99 -9.07 -11.05 13.32
C VAL A 99 -9.70 -11.38 11.97
N PRO A 100 -10.14 -12.62 11.71
CA PRO A 100 -10.72 -13.01 10.43
C PRO A 100 -11.93 -12.15 10.01
N GLU A 101 -12.71 -11.68 10.97
CA GLU A 101 -13.94 -10.90 10.74
C GLU A 101 -13.67 -9.49 10.19
N ALA A 102 -12.48 -8.95 10.48
CA ALA A 102 -12.06 -7.65 9.96
C ALA A 102 -11.64 -7.71 8.48
N ASN A 103 -11.46 -8.91 7.93
CA ASN A 103 -10.96 -9.13 6.59
C ASN A 103 -12.10 -9.20 5.57
N PRO A 104 -12.32 -8.16 4.76
CA PRO A 104 -13.51 -8.02 3.92
C PRO A 104 -13.49 -8.93 2.69
N ASN A 105 -12.30 -9.36 2.25
CA ASN A 105 -12.09 -10.12 1.01
C ASN A 105 -11.54 -11.53 1.23
N GLY A 106 -11.06 -11.82 2.45
CA GLY A 106 -10.46 -13.10 2.79
C GLY A 106 -8.98 -13.22 2.41
N SER A 107 -8.28 -12.10 2.25
CA SER A 107 -6.84 -12.03 2.02
C SER A 107 -6.06 -12.90 3.01
N LEU A 108 -5.04 -13.59 2.51
CA LEU A 108 -4.12 -14.35 3.35
C LEU A 108 -3.43 -13.41 4.37
N GLY A 109 -3.37 -13.81 5.64
CA GLY A 109 -2.75 -13.02 6.70
C GLY A 109 -3.38 -11.65 6.96
N ASN A 110 -4.63 -11.43 6.52
CA ASN A 110 -5.30 -10.12 6.52
C ASN A 110 -4.52 -9.03 5.78
N VAL A 111 -3.69 -9.39 4.80
CA VAL A 111 -2.89 -8.41 4.05
C VAL A 111 -3.80 -7.48 3.25
N ALA A 112 -3.63 -6.17 3.46
CA ALA A 112 -4.27 -5.11 2.70
C ALA A 112 -3.32 -4.43 1.71
N GLY A 113 -2.00 -4.51 1.94
CA GLY A 113 -0.99 -3.96 1.05
C GLY A 113 0.44 -4.40 1.38
N VAL A 114 1.28 -4.49 0.35
CA VAL A 114 2.68 -4.96 0.41
C VAL A 114 3.60 -4.08 -0.43
N CYS A 115 4.90 -4.06 -0.13
CA CYS A 115 5.91 -3.38 -0.94
C CYS A 115 6.94 -4.34 -1.55
N ASN A 116 7.64 -3.89 -2.60
CA ASN A 116 8.78 -4.62 -3.15
C ASN A 116 10.01 -4.57 -2.23
N ALA A 117 11.07 -5.31 -2.58
CA ALA A 117 12.29 -5.41 -1.79
C ALA A 117 13.01 -4.06 -1.66
N GLU A 118 13.01 -3.25 -2.71
CA GLU A 118 13.57 -1.90 -2.72
C GLU A 118 12.65 -0.85 -2.07
N ARG A 119 11.43 -1.25 -1.66
CA ARG A 119 10.42 -0.46 -0.94
C ARG A 119 9.91 0.80 -1.66
N ASN A 120 10.26 0.98 -2.93
CA ASN A 120 9.81 2.10 -3.76
C ASN A 120 8.49 1.81 -4.50
N VAL A 121 8.04 0.55 -4.53
CA VAL A 121 6.76 0.11 -5.11
C VAL A 121 5.86 -0.38 -3.98
N LEU A 122 4.66 0.18 -3.85
CA LEU A 122 3.65 -0.19 -2.86
C LEU A 122 2.34 -0.52 -3.57
N GLY A 123 1.76 -1.68 -3.24
CA GLY A 123 0.41 -2.07 -3.61
C GLY A 123 -0.52 -1.97 -2.40
N LEU A 124 -1.73 -1.42 -2.60
CA LEU A 124 -2.73 -1.24 -1.55
C LEU A 124 -4.14 -1.45 -2.11
N MET A 125 -4.94 -2.32 -1.49
CA MET A 125 -6.32 -2.55 -1.92
C MET A 125 -7.31 -1.45 -1.49
N PRO A 126 -7.30 -0.96 -0.24
CA PRO A 126 -8.07 0.21 0.16
C PRO A 126 -7.72 1.46 -0.67
N HIS A 127 -8.67 2.40 -0.74
CA HIS A 127 -8.59 3.65 -1.49
C HIS A 127 -8.24 4.84 -0.57
N PRO A 128 -6.96 5.08 -0.23
CA PRO A 128 -6.56 6.23 0.59
C PRO A 128 -6.88 7.57 -0.06
N GLU A 129 -6.95 7.64 -1.39
CA GLU A 129 -7.38 8.81 -2.15
C GLU A 129 -8.84 9.20 -1.88
N HIS A 130 -9.69 8.24 -1.51
CA HIS A 130 -11.07 8.51 -1.10
C HIS A 130 -11.21 8.83 0.41
N ALA A 131 -10.11 8.75 1.17
CA ALA A 131 -10.00 9.17 2.57
C ALA A 131 -9.05 10.38 2.71
N ALA A 132 -9.02 11.24 1.70
CA ALA A 132 -8.17 12.43 1.65
C ALA A 132 -8.92 13.74 1.96
N GLU A 133 -10.24 13.69 2.12
CA GLU A 133 -11.08 14.84 2.42
C GLU A 133 -12.18 14.50 3.43
N ARG A 134 -12.29 15.35 4.45
CA ARG A 134 -13.21 15.17 5.59
C ARG A 134 -14.67 14.99 5.17
N LEU A 135 -15.08 15.55 4.04
CA LEU A 135 -16.46 15.49 3.54
C LEU A 135 -16.82 14.16 2.85
N VAL A 136 -15.84 13.37 2.41
CA VAL A 136 -16.08 12.24 1.50
C VAL A 136 -15.66 10.88 2.09
N GLY A 137 -14.72 10.88 3.04
CA GLY A 137 -14.26 9.61 3.65
C GLY A 137 -13.27 9.74 4.80
N GLY A 138 -13.00 10.96 5.28
CA GLY A 138 -12.02 11.22 6.33
C GLY A 138 -10.71 11.77 5.76
N GLU A 139 -9.70 11.90 6.62
CA GLU A 139 -8.39 12.48 6.28
C GLU A 139 -7.22 11.51 6.50
N ASP A 140 -7.51 10.27 6.91
CA ASP A 140 -6.47 9.28 7.23
C ASP A 140 -5.61 8.92 6.02
N GLY A 141 -6.18 8.94 4.82
CA GLY A 141 -5.45 8.70 3.58
C GLY A 141 -4.41 9.78 3.26
N LEU A 142 -4.57 11.00 3.76
CA LEU A 142 -3.59 12.08 3.58
C LEU A 142 -2.22 11.73 4.15
N LYS A 143 -2.16 10.88 5.18
CA LYS A 143 -0.89 10.46 5.80
C LYS A 143 0.03 9.79 4.78
N LEU A 144 -0.51 9.03 3.84
CA LEU A 144 0.27 8.37 2.79
C LEU A 144 0.85 9.39 1.80
N PHE A 145 0.01 10.31 1.32
CA PHE A 145 0.42 11.33 0.35
C PHE A 145 1.38 12.35 0.96
N HIS A 146 1.19 12.72 2.24
CA HIS A 146 2.12 13.56 2.97
C HIS A 146 3.48 12.88 3.18
N SER A 147 3.48 11.56 3.47
CA SER A 147 4.70 10.77 3.53
C SER A 147 5.42 10.79 2.17
N ALA A 148 4.74 10.44 1.08
CA ALA A 148 5.35 10.43 -0.25
C ALA A 148 5.92 11.81 -0.64
N ARG A 149 5.16 12.89 -0.39
CA ARG A 149 5.61 14.27 -0.65
C ARG A 149 6.83 14.63 0.19
N ALA A 150 6.85 14.27 1.47
CA ALA A 150 7.99 14.54 2.35
C ALA A 150 9.22 13.75 1.93
N TRP A 151 9.06 12.52 1.44
CA TRP A 151 10.15 11.71 0.92
C TRP A 151 10.79 12.34 -0.32
N LEU A 152 9.98 12.70 -1.31
CA LEU A 152 10.45 13.34 -2.55
C LEU A 152 11.16 14.67 -2.31
N ARG A 153 10.82 15.39 -1.23
CA ARG A 153 11.49 16.64 -0.83
C ARG A 153 12.82 16.42 -0.11
N ARG A 154 13.06 15.23 0.44
CA ARG A 154 14.29 14.88 1.17
C ARG A 154 15.39 14.40 0.23
N GLU A 155 15.05 13.93 -0.97
CA GLU A 155 16.07 13.62 -1.95
C GLU A 155 16.84 14.91 -2.27
N PRO A 156 18.15 14.98 -1.99
CA PRO A 156 18.95 16.07 -2.52
C PRO A 156 18.77 16.02 -4.03
N GLN A 157 18.64 17.18 -4.64
CA GLN A 157 18.60 17.33 -6.08
C GLN A 157 19.93 16.79 -6.66
N GLY A 158 19.97 15.47 -6.86
CA GLY A 158 21.14 14.73 -7.29
C GLY A 158 21.39 15.03 -8.74
N ASP A 159 22.38 15.88 -8.98
CA ASP A 159 23.23 15.89 -10.16
C ASP A 159 22.50 15.84 -11.51
N ARG A 160 21.76 16.91 -11.81
CA ARG A 160 21.70 17.38 -13.20
C ARG A 160 22.86 18.33 -13.39
N THR A 161 24.07 17.80 -13.57
CA THR A 161 25.08 18.55 -14.30
C THR A 161 24.50 18.77 -15.69
N GLU A 162 23.99 19.99 -15.94
CA GLU A 162 23.87 20.50 -17.31
C GLU A 162 25.29 20.42 -17.90
N ALA A 163 25.51 19.47 -18.81
CA ALA A 163 26.67 19.54 -19.67
C ALA A 163 26.59 20.89 -20.40
N PRO A 164 27.64 21.72 -20.36
CA PRO A 164 27.59 23.00 -21.04
C PRO A 164 27.36 22.77 -22.53
N VAL A 165 26.31 23.38 -23.06
CA VAL A 165 26.05 23.46 -24.49
C VAL A 165 27.26 24.16 -25.13
N PRO A 166 27.97 23.54 -26.09
CA PRO A 166 28.98 24.26 -26.82
C PRO A 166 28.28 25.28 -27.74
N GLU A 167 28.53 26.57 -27.47
CA GLU A 167 28.22 27.68 -28.38
C GLU A 167 29.29 27.79 -29.49
N PRO A 168 28.98 28.44 -30.62
CA PRO A 168 28.95 27.88 -31.98
C PRO A 168 30.30 27.61 -32.67
#